data_AF-A0A368G0I1-F1
#
_entry.id   AF-A0A368G0I1-F1
#
_cell.length_a   1.000
_cell.length_b   1.000
_cell.length_c   1.000
_cell.angle_alpha   90.00
_cell.angle_beta   90.00
_cell.angle_gamma   90.00
#
_symmetry.space_group_name_H-M   'P 1'
#
loop_
_entity.id
_entity.type
_entity.pdbx_description
1 polymer ?
#
loop_
_entity_poly.entity_id
_entity_poly.type
_entity_poly.pdbx_seq_one_letter_code
_entity_poly.pdbx_strand_id
1 'polypeptide(L)'
;MKGDPAFTFGTPEEQVIIVNRILRAASVAKEKIVKLASSYLLTNKCDCDNKYEQHHGGQEERSDYERGTEECQVSPNHEQVYDDYYHDAAHYDHESQRKNTEEPMFDPDYFEQMIDEVKTYSEDESMDGDHDLVLENISSDEGDARDNNEDINDETWRRRRLREDLLQVEHVLRNFPFRKIGESSRGVESSVECAFCRRVGQHYSDSCPEVTNGDERYNIVRHGGLCKHCLDHCPPDKCKFKPRGCWYCERNQSTIVGDLMPDDGGQHRALCNVPNARNTLRRRIEDIRRQLNGMKIY
;
A
#
# COMPACT_ATOMS: atom_id res chain seq x y z
N MET A 1 28.60 -22.48 -16.49
CA MET A 1 27.80 -23.31 -17.43
C MET A 1 28.66 -24.28 -18.24
N LYS A 2 29.87 -23.89 -18.69
CA LYS A 2 30.83 -24.87 -19.23
C LYS A 2 31.24 -25.85 -18.11
N GLY A 3 30.90 -27.12 -18.26
CA GLY A 3 31.28 -28.20 -17.33
C GLY A 3 30.18 -28.73 -16.41
N ASP A 4 28.94 -28.24 -16.52
CA ASP A 4 27.81 -28.86 -15.83
C ASP A 4 27.32 -30.08 -16.65
N PRO A 5 27.42 -31.32 -16.14
CA PRO A 5 27.00 -32.51 -16.87
C PRO A 5 25.51 -32.48 -17.23
N ALA A 6 24.66 -31.79 -16.46
CA ALA A 6 23.24 -31.63 -16.78
C ALA A 6 23.01 -30.79 -18.05
N PHE A 7 23.99 -29.97 -18.45
CA PHE A 7 23.91 -29.10 -19.63
C PHE A 7 24.55 -29.73 -20.88
N THR A 8 25.43 -30.73 -20.71
CA THR A 8 26.16 -31.37 -21.81
C THR A 8 25.56 -32.70 -22.27
N PHE A 9 24.71 -33.34 -21.46
CA PHE A 9 24.16 -34.67 -21.77
C PHE A 9 22.64 -34.70 -21.98
N GLY A 10 21.95 -33.57 -21.84
CA GLY A 10 20.51 -33.47 -22.09
C GLY A 10 20.16 -33.36 -23.57
N THR A 11 18.97 -33.83 -23.93
CA THR A 11 18.34 -33.60 -25.23
C THR A 11 18.16 -32.09 -25.49
N PRO A 12 18.10 -31.64 -26.76
CA PRO A 12 17.86 -30.22 -27.08
C PRO A 12 16.66 -29.62 -26.34
N GLU A 13 15.59 -30.39 -26.16
CA GLU A 13 14.38 -30.02 -25.42
C GLU A 13 14.66 -29.74 -23.94
N GLU A 14 15.41 -30.62 -23.27
CA GLU A 14 15.82 -30.45 -21.87
C GLU A 14 16.73 -29.23 -21.69
N GLN A 15 17.64 -28.99 -22.64
CA GLN A 15 18.52 -27.81 -22.61
C GLN A 15 17.71 -26.51 -22.69
N VAL A 16 16.67 -26.44 -23.52
CA VAL A 16 15.78 -25.27 -23.63
C VAL A 16 15.04 -25.02 -22.31
N ILE A 17 14.57 -26.07 -21.64
CA ILE A 17 13.90 -25.94 -20.33
C ILE A 17 14.86 -25.38 -19.28
N ILE A 18 16.10 -25.90 -19.23
CA ILE A 18 17.11 -25.43 -18.27
C ILE A 18 17.48 -23.96 -18.55
N VAL A 19 17.68 -23.58 -19.81
CA VAL A 19 17.93 -22.18 -20.20
C VAL A 19 16.80 -21.26 -19.75
N ASN A 20 15.54 -21.64 -20.01
CA ASN A 20 14.39 -20.85 -19.61
C ASN A 20 14.29 -20.70 -18.09
N ARG A 21 14.64 -21.73 -17.32
CA ARG A 21 14.69 -21.65 -15.84
C ARG A 21 15.77 -20.68 -15.36
N ILE A 22 16.96 -20.72 -15.97
CA ILE A 22 18.08 -19.80 -15.66
C ILE A 22 17.69 -18.36 -15.99
N LEU A 23 17.07 -18.12 -17.15
CA LEU A 23 16.63 -16.78 -17.55
C LEU A 23 15.57 -16.21 -16.61
N ARG A 24 14.60 -17.02 -16.17
CA ARG A 24 13.61 -16.59 -15.16
C ARG A 24 14.27 -16.26 -13.82
N ALA A 25 15.18 -17.11 -13.35
CA ALA A 25 15.92 -16.85 -12.11
C ALA A 25 16.76 -15.57 -12.19
N ALA A 26 17.43 -15.34 -13.32
CA ALA A 26 18.20 -14.12 -13.57
C ALA A 26 17.30 -12.87 -13.61
N SER A 27 16.10 -12.96 -14.21
CA SER A 27 15.13 -11.86 -14.23
C SER A 27 14.67 -11.47 -12.82
N VAL A 28 14.36 -12.45 -11.97
CA VAL A 28 13.97 -12.21 -10.57
C VAL A 28 15.14 -11.61 -9.77
N ALA A 29 16.36 -12.12 -9.98
CA ALA A 29 17.56 -11.57 -9.32
C ALA A 29 17.81 -10.11 -9.73
N LYS A 30 17.66 -9.78 -11.02
CA LYS A 30 17.77 -8.41 -11.54
C LYS A 30 16.77 -7.48 -10.86
N GLU A 31 15.51 -7.88 -10.74
CA GLU A 31 14.47 -7.08 -10.08
C GLU A 31 14.81 -6.80 -8.61
N LYS A 32 15.31 -7.81 -7.88
CA LYS A 32 15.76 -7.66 -6.49
C LYS A 32 16.94 -6.70 -6.34
N ILE A 33 17.94 -6.81 -7.22
CA ILE A 33 19.11 -5.91 -7.23
C ILE A 33 18.68 -4.47 -7.53
N VAL A 34 17.78 -4.26 -8.49
CA VAL A 34 17.25 -2.93 -8.80
C VAL A 34 16.52 -2.34 -7.60
N LYS A 35 15.64 -3.10 -6.94
CA LYS A 35 14.94 -2.64 -5.72
C LYS A 35 15.90 -2.27 -4.60
N LEU A 36 16.93 -3.08 -4.36
CA LEU A 36 18.00 -2.79 -3.39
C LEU A 36 18.74 -1.50 -3.75
N ALA A 37 19.21 -1.37 -5.01
CA ALA A 37 19.94 -0.19 -5.46
C ALA A 37 19.10 1.09 -5.35
N SER A 38 17.82 1.04 -5.73
CA SER A 38 16.89 2.17 -5.55
C SER A 38 16.72 2.54 -4.08
N SER A 39 16.61 1.56 -3.18
CA SER A 39 16.54 1.81 -1.73
C SER A 39 17.79 2.53 -1.22
N TYR A 40 18.99 2.03 -1.57
CA TYR A 40 20.27 2.64 -1.17
C TYR A 40 20.48 4.07 -1.71
N LEU A 41 20.04 4.35 -2.94
CA LEU A 41 20.13 5.69 -3.51
C LEU A 41 19.20 6.69 -2.82
N LEU A 42 18.02 6.24 -2.39
CA LEU A 42 17.07 7.08 -1.65
C LEU A 42 17.55 7.36 -0.22
N THR A 43 18.13 6.37 0.47
CA THR A 43 18.62 6.57 1.85
C THR A 43 19.86 7.45 1.91
N ASN A 44 20.81 7.30 0.98
CA ASN A 44 22.04 8.11 0.98
C ASN A 44 21.79 9.60 0.66
N LYS A 45 20.70 9.94 -0.03
CA LYS A 45 20.37 11.33 -0.34
C LYS A 45 19.88 12.10 0.90
N CYS A 46 19.25 11.41 1.87
CA CYS A 46 18.75 12.01 3.10
C CYS A 46 19.86 12.40 4.11
N ASP A 47 21.05 11.80 4.02
CA ASP A 47 22.15 12.08 4.98
C ASP A 47 23.04 13.27 4.58
N CYS A 48 22.88 13.80 3.37
CA CYS A 48 23.71 14.89 2.85
C CYS A 48 23.15 16.28 3.20
N ASP A 49 21.83 16.41 3.35
CA ASP A 49 21.18 17.69 3.65
C ASP A 49 21.30 18.09 5.13
N ASN A 50 21.62 17.15 6.02
CA ASN A 50 21.76 17.40 7.46
C ASN A 50 23.16 17.87 7.92
N LYS A 51 24.15 17.97 7.01
CA LYS A 51 25.53 18.37 7.37
C LYS A 51 25.87 19.82 7.02
N TYR A 52 24.97 20.56 6.37
CA TYR A 52 25.24 21.95 6.00
C TYR A 52 24.86 23.00 7.07
N GLU A 53 24.17 22.63 8.14
CA GLU A 53 23.73 23.58 9.18
C GLU A 53 24.58 23.60 10.47
N GLN A 54 25.61 22.76 10.64
CA GLN A 54 26.36 22.67 11.90
C GLN A 54 27.75 23.35 11.93
N HIS A 55 28.11 24.14 10.93
CA HIS A 55 29.42 24.81 10.88
C HIS A 55 29.37 26.35 10.78
N HIS A 56 28.61 27.01 11.66
CA HIS A 56 28.85 28.43 12.00
C HIS A 56 28.52 28.69 13.47
N GLY A 57 29.53 28.60 14.35
CA GLY A 57 29.35 28.91 15.76
C GLY A 57 30.60 28.61 16.59
N GLY A 58 31.73 29.22 16.21
CA GLY A 58 32.97 29.13 16.97
C GLY A 58 33.58 30.51 17.21
N GLN A 59 33.72 30.81 18.51
CA GLN A 59 34.69 31.69 19.15
C GLN A 59 34.44 33.21 19.18
N GLU A 60 34.26 33.74 20.40
CA GLU A 60 35.36 34.46 21.07
C GLU A 60 35.15 34.51 22.60
N GLU A 61 36.17 34.04 23.33
CA GLU A 61 36.31 34.18 24.77
C GLU A 61 36.94 35.54 25.13
N ARG A 62 36.68 35.96 26.38
CA ARG A 62 37.62 36.62 27.31
C ARG A 62 37.64 38.16 27.35
N SER A 63 37.23 38.73 28.49
CA SER A 63 38.17 39.28 29.48
C SER A 63 37.48 39.98 30.66
N ASP A 64 38.00 39.72 31.86
CA ASP A 64 37.72 40.38 33.13
C ASP A 64 38.26 41.82 33.18
N TYR A 65 37.43 42.79 33.58
CA TYR A 65 37.87 44.01 34.28
C TYR A 65 36.81 44.48 35.28
N GLU A 66 37.22 44.66 36.53
CA GLU A 66 36.51 45.40 37.57
C GLU A 66 36.43 46.90 37.24
N ARG A 67 35.43 47.60 37.81
CA ARG A 67 35.52 48.91 38.50
C ARG A 67 34.37 49.87 38.17
N GLY A 68 33.77 50.41 39.24
CA GLY A 68 33.45 51.84 39.28
C GLY A 68 31.97 52.21 39.19
N THR A 69 31.42 52.52 40.35
CA THR A 69 30.30 53.44 40.58
C THR A 69 30.37 54.69 39.70
N GLU A 70 29.24 55.15 39.17
CA GLU A 70 28.82 56.56 39.24
C GLU A 70 27.38 56.76 38.75
N GLU A 71 26.71 57.67 39.44
CA GLU A 71 25.33 58.09 39.30
C GLU A 71 25.09 58.85 37.99
N CYS A 72 23.91 58.68 37.38
CA CYS A 72 23.28 59.77 36.62
C CYS A 72 21.75 59.63 36.69
N GLN A 73 21.17 60.53 37.47
CA GLN A 73 19.76 60.91 37.43
C GLN A 73 19.47 61.66 36.13
N VAL A 74 18.29 61.46 35.52
CA VAL A 74 17.30 62.46 35.03
C VAL A 74 16.19 61.74 34.22
N SER A 75 15.04 61.48 34.88
CA SER A 75 13.64 61.92 34.59
C SER A 75 13.13 62.20 33.14
N PRO A 76 11.79 62.30 32.88
CA PRO A 76 10.70 61.31 33.02
C PRO A 76 9.77 61.28 31.77
N ASN A 77 8.69 60.47 31.84
CA ASN A 77 7.48 60.44 30.99
C ASN A 77 7.46 59.43 29.81
N HIS A 78 6.85 58.27 30.06
CA HIS A 78 5.60 57.91 29.36
C HIS A 78 4.86 56.82 30.15
N GLU A 79 3.62 57.13 30.55
CA GLU A 79 2.62 56.24 31.16
C GLU A 79 2.52 54.91 30.39
N GLN A 80 2.69 53.76 31.04
CA GLN A 80 1.64 53.00 31.75
C GLN A 80 0.39 52.71 30.91
N VAL A 81 0.38 51.52 30.28
CA VAL A 81 -0.79 50.62 30.28
C VAL A 81 -0.28 49.17 30.39
N TYR A 82 -0.41 48.62 31.61
CA TYR A 82 -0.44 47.21 32.02
C TYR A 82 -1.49 46.40 31.20
N ASP A 83 -1.55 45.08 31.08
CA ASP A 83 -0.86 43.91 31.65
C ASP A 83 -1.29 42.69 30.82
N ASP A 84 -0.67 41.55 31.13
CA ASP A 84 -1.12 40.17 30.91
C ASP A 84 -0.65 39.38 29.68
N TYR A 85 -0.13 38.20 30.01
CA TYR A 85 0.29 37.06 29.18
C TYR A 85 1.78 36.95 28.82
N TYR A 86 2.60 36.79 29.85
CA TYR A 86 3.79 35.93 29.77
C TYR A 86 3.86 35.00 30.99
N HIS A 87 3.32 33.78 30.84
CA HIS A 87 3.80 32.57 31.53
C HIS A 87 3.38 31.36 30.69
N ASP A 88 4.23 30.33 30.67
CA ASP A 88 4.11 29.02 30.01
C ASP A 88 4.72 28.84 28.61
N ALA A 89 5.79 29.57 28.30
CA ALA A 89 6.80 29.14 27.31
C ALA A 89 7.90 28.30 27.99
N ALA A 90 7.54 27.19 28.62
CA ALA A 90 8.51 26.23 29.17
C ALA A 90 7.91 24.85 29.46
N HIS A 91 7.21 24.21 28.51
CA HIS A 91 6.99 22.75 28.53
C HIS A 91 6.39 22.32 27.18
N TYR A 92 7.21 21.88 26.24
CA TYR A 92 6.95 20.80 25.26
C TYR A 92 8.07 20.80 24.22
N ASP A 93 9.26 20.39 24.64
CA ASP A 93 10.35 20.04 23.71
C ASP A 93 11.05 18.75 24.16
N HIS A 94 10.22 17.74 24.42
CA HIS A 94 10.66 16.37 24.67
C HIS A 94 9.74 15.42 23.91
N GLU A 95 10.03 15.21 22.62
CA GLU A 95 9.95 13.90 21.92
C GLU A 95 10.07 14.10 20.39
N SER A 96 11.26 14.52 19.93
CA SER A 96 11.64 14.37 18.51
C SER A 96 13.03 13.74 18.39
N GLN A 97 13.23 12.60 19.06
CA GLN A 97 14.32 11.67 18.78
C GLN A 97 13.87 10.22 19.01
N ARG A 98 12.98 9.71 18.15
CA ARG A 98 12.98 8.29 17.81
C ARG A 98 13.55 8.13 16.42
N LYS A 99 14.84 7.78 16.36
CA LYS A 99 15.47 7.17 15.20
C LYS A 99 14.60 6.00 14.75
N ASN A 100 13.95 6.13 13.60
CA ASN A 100 13.39 5.01 12.87
C ASN A 100 14.54 4.18 12.30
N THR A 101 15.08 3.27 13.10
CA THR A 101 15.63 2.02 12.58
C THR A 101 14.43 1.17 12.14
N GLU A 102 13.88 1.50 10.98
CA GLU A 102 12.99 0.60 10.24
C GLU A 102 13.87 -0.49 9.63
N GLU A 103 14.23 -1.49 10.45
CA GLU A 103 14.52 -2.80 9.87
C GLU A 103 13.30 -3.20 9.04
N PRO A 104 13.48 -3.76 7.82
CA PRO A 104 12.36 -4.30 7.07
C PRO A 104 11.69 -5.32 7.97
N MET A 105 10.48 -5.01 8.41
CA MET A 105 9.68 -5.86 9.28
C MET A 105 9.42 -7.17 8.52
N PHE A 106 10.31 -8.14 8.72
CA PHE A 106 10.10 -9.52 8.33
C PHE A 106 9.04 -10.00 9.31
N ASP A 107 7.78 -9.88 8.92
CA ASP A 107 6.62 -10.35 9.68
C ASP A 107 6.49 -11.85 9.39
N PRO A 108 7.06 -12.75 10.23
CA PRO A 108 7.01 -14.19 9.98
C PRO A 108 5.57 -14.70 9.87
N ASP A 109 4.62 -14.07 10.57
CA ASP A 109 3.20 -14.43 10.52
C ASP A 109 2.61 -14.12 9.14
N TYR A 110 3.05 -13.03 8.48
CA TYR A 110 2.67 -12.71 7.10
C TYR A 110 3.18 -13.77 6.10
N PHE A 111 4.38 -14.30 6.31
CA PHE A 111 4.94 -15.34 5.46
C PHE A 111 4.31 -16.71 5.71
N GLU A 112 4.06 -17.09 6.96
CA GLU A 112 3.38 -18.34 7.31
C GLU A 112 1.97 -18.37 6.75
N GLN A 113 1.22 -17.27 6.83
CA GLN A 113 -0.13 -17.20 6.28
C GLN A 113 -0.15 -17.28 4.74
N MET A 114 0.82 -16.67 4.04
CA MET A 114 0.96 -16.87 2.59
C MET A 114 1.32 -18.31 2.20
N ILE A 115 2.07 -19.03 3.04
CA ILE A 115 2.45 -20.43 2.78
C ILE A 115 1.24 -21.37 3.01
N ASP A 116 0.47 -21.13 4.06
CA ASP A 116 -0.71 -21.94 4.38
C ASP A 116 -1.82 -21.77 3.32
N GLU A 117 -2.04 -20.54 2.85
CA GLU A 117 -2.96 -20.29 1.73
C GLU A 117 -2.53 -21.03 0.45
N VAL A 118 -1.24 -21.16 0.13
CA VAL A 118 -0.76 -21.85 -1.09
C VAL A 118 -0.85 -23.38 -0.98
N LYS A 119 -0.66 -23.95 0.21
CA LYS A 119 -0.74 -25.41 0.42
C LYS A 119 -2.15 -25.96 0.20
N THR A 120 -3.18 -25.19 0.50
CA THR A 120 -4.57 -25.59 0.25
C THR A 120 -4.92 -25.76 -1.24
N TYR A 121 -4.08 -25.28 -2.17
CA TYR A 121 -4.29 -25.42 -3.62
C TYR A 121 -3.46 -26.53 -4.27
N SER A 122 -2.53 -27.17 -3.56
CA SER A 122 -1.63 -28.16 -4.16
C SER A 122 -2.13 -29.61 -4.12
N GLU A 123 -3.27 -29.88 -3.50
CA GLU A 123 -3.75 -31.25 -3.30
C GLU A 123 -4.85 -31.69 -4.29
N ASP A 124 -5.39 -30.81 -5.14
CA ASP A 124 -6.63 -31.12 -5.88
C ASP A 124 -6.69 -30.77 -7.38
N GLU A 125 -5.57 -30.52 -8.07
CA GLU A 125 -5.58 -30.49 -9.55
C GLU A 125 -4.38 -31.20 -10.19
N SER A 126 -4.57 -32.48 -10.53
CA SER A 126 -3.82 -33.16 -11.59
C SER A 126 -4.24 -32.57 -12.95
N MET A 127 -3.49 -31.58 -13.43
CA MET A 127 -3.66 -31.07 -14.80
C MET A 127 -3.01 -32.03 -15.80
N ASP A 128 -3.77 -33.04 -16.20
CA ASP A 128 -3.51 -33.86 -17.38
C ASP A 128 -4.21 -33.16 -18.56
N GLY A 129 -3.47 -32.76 -19.61
CA GLY A 129 -4.12 -32.17 -20.78
C GLY A 129 -3.17 -31.52 -21.78
N ASP A 130 -2.82 -32.28 -22.80
CA ASP A 130 -2.04 -31.91 -23.99
C ASP A 130 -2.49 -30.59 -24.63
N HIS A 131 -1.57 -29.65 -24.78
CA HIS A 131 -1.75 -28.48 -25.64
C HIS A 131 -0.96 -28.66 -26.94
N ASP A 132 -1.62 -29.29 -27.91
CA ASP A 132 -1.18 -29.37 -29.30
C ASP A 132 -1.36 -27.99 -29.96
N LEU A 133 -0.24 -27.33 -30.27
CA LEU A 133 -0.22 -26.02 -30.91
C LEU A 133 -0.32 -26.20 -32.43
N VAL A 134 -1.54 -26.37 -32.93
CA VAL A 134 -1.81 -26.36 -34.37
C VAL A 134 -1.75 -24.92 -34.88
N LEU A 135 -0.60 -24.55 -35.45
CA LEU A 135 -0.44 -23.38 -36.31
C LEU A 135 -1.11 -23.68 -37.66
N GLU A 136 -2.40 -23.36 -37.80
CA GLU A 136 -3.07 -23.48 -39.10
C GLU A 136 -2.66 -22.33 -40.04
N ASN A 137 -2.12 -22.76 -41.18
CA ASN A 137 -1.81 -21.96 -42.36
C ASN A 137 -3.08 -21.35 -42.95
N ILE A 138 -3.12 -20.03 -43.07
CA ILE A 138 -4.17 -19.32 -43.82
C ILE A 138 -3.87 -19.47 -45.31
N SER A 139 -4.63 -20.33 -45.98
CA SER A 139 -4.70 -20.42 -47.44
C SER A 139 -5.74 -19.43 -47.96
N SER A 140 -5.31 -18.47 -48.79
CA SER A 140 -6.21 -17.58 -49.55
C SER A 140 -6.86 -18.36 -50.69
N ASP A 141 -8.18 -18.54 -50.62
CA ASP A 141 -9.01 -18.91 -51.76
C ASP A 141 -10.14 -17.87 -51.87
N GLU A 142 -10.22 -17.20 -53.02
CA GLU A 142 -11.16 -16.12 -53.29
C GLU A 142 -12.51 -16.71 -53.71
N GLY A 143 -13.40 -16.86 -52.73
CA GLY A 143 -14.78 -17.26 -52.92
C GLY A 143 -15.74 -16.22 -52.33
N ASP A 144 -16.47 -15.57 -53.24
CA ASP A 144 -17.61 -14.67 -53.05
C ASP A 144 -18.48 -14.98 -51.80
N ALA A 145 -18.31 -14.22 -50.72
CA ALA A 145 -19.18 -14.24 -49.55
C ALA A 145 -19.37 -12.81 -49.00
N ARG A 146 -20.56 -12.28 -49.27
CA ARG A 146 -21.08 -11.03 -48.73
C ARG A 146 -21.31 -11.17 -47.21
N ASP A 147 -20.85 -10.17 -46.46
CA ASP A 147 -21.49 -9.66 -45.23
C ASP A 147 -21.42 -10.47 -43.92
N ASN A 148 -20.26 -11.06 -43.57
CA ASN A 148 -20.01 -11.67 -42.24
C ASN A 148 -18.71 -11.20 -41.55
N ASN A 149 -18.05 -10.15 -42.07
CA ASN A 149 -16.70 -9.76 -41.62
C ASN A 149 -16.70 -8.79 -40.42
N GLU A 150 -17.82 -8.13 -40.10
CA GLU A 150 -17.89 -7.19 -38.97
C GLU A 150 -17.98 -7.92 -37.61
N ASP A 151 -18.74 -9.02 -37.52
CA ASP A 151 -18.96 -9.76 -36.26
C ASP A 151 -17.73 -10.53 -35.76
N ILE A 152 -16.88 -11.03 -36.67
CA ILE A 152 -15.64 -11.74 -36.32
C ILE A 152 -14.62 -10.79 -35.67
N ASN A 153 -14.61 -9.52 -36.10
CA ASN A 153 -13.77 -8.49 -35.49
C ASN A 153 -14.24 -8.16 -34.06
N ASP A 154 -15.55 -8.03 -33.83
CA ASP A 154 -16.07 -7.67 -32.50
C ASP A 154 -15.80 -8.74 -31.43
N GLU A 155 -16.03 -10.03 -31.75
CA GLU A 155 -15.80 -11.12 -30.79
C GLU A 155 -14.30 -11.29 -30.46
N THR A 156 -13.42 -11.10 -31.46
CA THR A 156 -11.96 -11.15 -31.24
C THR A 156 -11.48 -9.98 -30.37
N TRP A 157 -12.00 -8.76 -30.57
CA TRP A 157 -11.73 -7.61 -29.70
C TRP A 157 -12.24 -7.83 -28.29
N ARG A 158 -13.47 -8.34 -28.14
CA ARG A 158 -14.08 -8.63 -26.84
C ARG A 158 -13.25 -9.66 -26.07
N ARG A 159 -12.84 -10.75 -26.73
CA ARG A 159 -11.97 -11.77 -26.13
C ARG A 159 -10.62 -11.20 -25.71
N ARG A 160 -10.02 -10.32 -26.52
CA ARG A 160 -8.77 -9.63 -26.17
C ARG A 160 -8.94 -8.77 -24.91
N ARG A 161 -9.99 -7.93 -24.85
CA ARG A 161 -10.29 -7.07 -23.69
C ARG A 161 -10.51 -7.90 -22.43
N LEU A 162 -11.27 -8.99 -22.49
CA LEU A 162 -11.48 -9.87 -21.34
C LEU A 162 -10.18 -10.50 -20.83
N ARG A 163 -9.26 -10.89 -21.72
CA ARG A 163 -7.93 -11.40 -21.32
C ARG A 163 -7.09 -10.31 -20.64
N GLU A 164 -7.12 -9.09 -21.16
CA GLU A 164 -6.44 -7.94 -20.56
C GLU A 164 -7.02 -7.63 -19.17
N ASP A 165 -8.35 -7.59 -19.06
CA ASP A 165 -9.05 -7.36 -17.79
C ASP A 165 -8.71 -8.46 -16.77
N LEU A 166 -8.67 -9.74 -17.19
CA LEU A 166 -8.29 -10.85 -16.33
C LEU A 166 -6.89 -10.65 -15.74
N LEU A 167 -5.90 -10.35 -16.60
CA LEU A 167 -4.52 -10.12 -16.18
C LEU A 167 -4.42 -8.93 -15.21
N GLN A 168 -5.15 -7.86 -15.47
CA GLN A 168 -5.18 -6.67 -14.61
C GLN A 168 -5.80 -6.98 -13.24
N VAL A 169 -6.97 -7.63 -13.20
CA VAL A 169 -7.64 -7.98 -11.95
C VAL A 169 -6.81 -8.97 -11.13
N GLU A 170 -6.19 -9.97 -11.76
CA GLU A 170 -5.27 -10.91 -11.08
C GLU A 170 -4.03 -10.20 -10.52
N HIS A 171 -3.47 -9.23 -11.26
CA HIS A 171 -2.36 -8.42 -10.79
C HIS A 171 -2.73 -7.59 -9.55
N VAL A 172 -3.91 -6.96 -9.59
CA VAL A 172 -4.44 -6.20 -8.45
C VAL A 172 -4.69 -7.13 -7.26
N LEU A 173 -5.31 -8.29 -7.46
CA LEU A 173 -5.63 -9.23 -6.38
C LEU A 173 -4.38 -9.67 -5.60
N ARG A 174 -3.24 -9.89 -6.27
CA ARG A 174 -1.96 -10.24 -5.63
C ARG A 174 -1.43 -9.18 -4.67
N ASN A 175 -1.75 -7.91 -4.93
CA ASN A 175 -1.27 -6.77 -4.15
C ASN A 175 -2.42 -6.07 -3.40
N PHE A 176 -3.58 -6.71 -3.34
CA PHE A 176 -4.79 -6.11 -2.83
C PHE A 176 -4.66 -5.88 -1.33
N PRO A 177 -4.95 -4.67 -0.82
CA PRO A 177 -4.72 -4.38 0.57
C PRO A 177 -5.63 -5.24 1.46
N PHE A 178 -5.08 -5.66 2.60
CA PHE A 178 -5.83 -6.36 3.63
C PHE A 178 -5.79 -5.56 4.94
N ARG A 179 -6.80 -5.79 5.75
CA ARG A 179 -6.92 -5.23 7.09
C ARG A 179 -6.36 -6.24 8.08
N LYS A 180 -5.37 -5.85 8.88
CA LYS A 180 -4.85 -6.69 9.97
C LYS A 180 -5.87 -6.68 11.11
N ILE A 181 -6.55 -7.81 11.33
CA ILE A 181 -7.50 -8.01 12.41
C ILE A 181 -6.81 -8.74 13.56
N GLY A 182 -7.01 -8.29 14.80
CA GLY A 182 -6.51 -9.03 15.96
C GLY A 182 -6.34 -8.18 17.22
N GLU A 183 -6.28 -8.87 18.35
CA GLU A 183 -6.04 -8.32 19.69
C GLU A 183 -4.53 -8.25 19.97
N SER A 184 -3.79 -7.43 19.22
CA SER A 184 -2.40 -7.15 19.60
C SER A 184 -2.36 -5.84 20.38
N SER A 185 -2.23 -5.95 21.70
CA SER A 185 -1.96 -4.81 22.59
C SER A 185 -0.55 -4.25 22.41
N ARG A 186 0.33 -4.97 21.69
CA ARG A 186 1.72 -4.57 21.49
C ARG A 186 1.77 -3.27 20.68
N GLY A 187 2.10 -2.18 21.35
CA GLY A 187 2.19 -0.84 20.74
C GLY A 187 0.87 -0.09 20.67
N VAL A 188 -0.19 -0.55 21.34
CA VAL A 188 -1.43 0.22 21.54
C VAL A 188 -1.33 0.95 22.87
N GLU A 189 -1.56 2.26 22.87
CA GLU A 189 -1.58 3.04 24.10
C GLU A 189 -2.78 2.65 24.97
N SER A 190 -2.59 2.57 26.29
CA SER A 190 -3.61 2.10 27.23
C SER A 190 -4.84 3.01 27.33
N SER A 191 -4.77 4.23 26.81
CA SER A 191 -5.85 5.21 26.75
C SER A 191 -6.72 5.09 25.48
N VAL A 192 -6.26 4.34 24.47
CA VAL A 192 -6.93 4.26 23.17
C VAL A 192 -8.18 3.38 23.27
N GLU A 193 -9.35 3.98 23.09
CA GLU A 193 -10.63 3.26 22.99
C GLU A 193 -10.95 2.90 21.53
N CYS A 194 -11.34 1.65 21.29
CA CYS A 194 -11.84 1.24 19.98
C CYS A 194 -13.22 1.86 19.72
N ALA A 195 -13.35 2.61 18.62
CA ALA A 195 -14.60 3.28 18.23
C ALA A 195 -15.77 2.31 17.92
N PHE A 196 -15.49 1.02 17.73
CA PHE A 196 -16.47 0.01 17.34
C PHE A 196 -16.91 -0.86 18.53
N CYS A 197 -15.98 -1.54 19.19
CA CYS A 197 -16.28 -2.45 20.28
C CYS A 197 -16.05 -1.88 21.70
N ARG A 198 -15.57 -0.63 21.80
CA ARG A 198 -15.39 0.11 23.07
C ARG A 198 -14.34 -0.45 24.04
N ARG A 199 -13.59 -1.48 23.64
CA ARG A 199 -12.45 -1.98 24.42
C ARG A 199 -11.31 -0.96 24.39
N VAL A 200 -10.66 -0.80 25.54
CA VAL A 200 -9.60 0.19 25.75
C VAL A 200 -8.24 -0.50 25.79
N GLY A 201 -7.24 0.04 25.09
CA GLY A 201 -5.85 -0.39 25.12
C GLY A 201 -5.56 -1.77 24.50
N GLN A 202 -6.55 -2.41 23.88
CA GLN A 202 -6.40 -3.76 23.32
C GLN A 202 -6.04 -3.79 21.84
N HIS A 203 -6.60 -2.88 21.06
CA HIS A 203 -6.38 -2.79 19.61
C HIS A 203 -6.77 -1.40 19.09
N TYR A 204 -6.18 -0.99 17.98
CA TYR A 204 -6.67 0.17 17.23
C TYR A 204 -8.00 -0.14 16.55
N SER A 205 -8.88 0.87 16.40
CA SER A 205 -10.18 0.71 15.72
C SER A 205 -10.05 0.01 14.35
N ASP A 206 -9.00 0.34 13.58
CA ASP A 206 -8.72 -0.27 12.27
C ASP A 206 -8.61 -1.81 12.31
N SER A 207 -8.15 -2.36 13.45
CA SER A 207 -7.88 -3.78 13.70
C SER A 207 -8.92 -4.49 14.56
N CYS A 208 -10.09 -3.87 14.78
CA CYS A 208 -11.13 -4.43 15.64
C CYS A 208 -11.55 -5.86 15.23
N PRO A 209 -11.44 -6.86 16.13
CA PRO A 209 -11.81 -8.25 15.87
C PRO A 209 -13.32 -8.50 15.95
N GLU A 210 -14.03 -7.72 16.75
CA GLU A 210 -15.49 -7.87 16.93
C GLU A 210 -16.28 -7.34 15.74
N VAL A 211 -15.82 -6.24 15.15
CA VAL A 211 -16.48 -5.59 14.01
C VAL A 211 -15.49 -5.56 12.86
N THR A 212 -15.58 -6.52 11.95
CA THR A 212 -14.62 -6.66 10.83
C THR A 212 -15.14 -6.06 9.53
N ASN A 213 -16.46 -6.08 9.32
CA ASN A 213 -17.11 -5.56 8.13
C ASN A 213 -17.14 -4.01 8.13
N GLY A 214 -16.79 -3.39 7.01
CA GLY A 214 -16.67 -1.94 6.90
C GLY A 214 -18.02 -1.22 6.78
N ASP A 215 -19.04 -1.84 6.17
CA ASP A 215 -20.41 -1.32 6.17
C ASP A 215 -20.97 -1.28 7.60
N GLU A 216 -20.72 -2.34 8.37
CA GLU A 216 -21.09 -2.39 9.78
C GLU A 216 -20.37 -1.30 10.59
N ARG A 217 -19.05 -1.14 10.40
CA ARG A 217 -18.28 -0.06 11.02
C ARG A 217 -18.82 1.33 10.66
N TYR A 218 -19.17 1.53 9.39
CA TYR A 218 -19.75 2.78 8.91
C TYR A 218 -21.09 3.06 9.60
N ASN A 219 -21.95 2.04 9.73
CA ASN A 219 -23.23 2.15 10.42
C ASN A 219 -23.05 2.48 11.90
N ILE A 220 -22.09 1.84 12.59
CA ILE A 220 -21.78 2.16 14.00
C ILE A 220 -21.37 3.63 14.15
N VAL A 221 -20.48 4.12 13.30
CA VAL A 221 -20.03 5.53 13.31
C VAL A 221 -21.19 6.48 13.03
N ARG A 222 -22.00 6.17 12.01
CA ARG A 222 -23.15 6.99 11.61
C ARG A 222 -24.20 7.06 12.72
N HIS A 223 -24.56 5.93 13.33
CA HIS A 223 -25.56 5.87 14.40
C HIS A 223 -25.03 6.42 15.73
N GLY A 224 -23.73 6.29 15.98
CA GLY A 224 -23.07 6.86 17.14
C GLY A 224 -22.81 8.36 17.06
N GLY A 225 -23.15 9.03 15.96
CA GLY A 225 -22.88 10.46 15.77
C GLY A 225 -21.40 10.79 15.69
N LEU A 226 -20.55 9.81 15.37
CA LEU A 226 -19.10 10.00 15.24
C LEU A 226 -18.75 10.54 13.87
N CYS A 227 -17.71 11.36 13.79
CA CYS A 227 -17.24 11.88 12.52
C CYS A 227 -16.55 10.77 11.70
N LYS A 228 -16.95 10.62 10.43
CA LYS A 228 -16.37 9.63 9.50
C LYS A 228 -14.88 9.81 9.22
N HIS A 229 -14.31 10.97 9.53
CA HIS A 229 -12.89 11.28 9.28
C HIS A 229 -12.00 11.05 10.50
N CYS A 230 -12.52 11.23 11.71
CA CYS A 230 -11.71 11.15 12.94
C CYS A 230 -12.18 10.09 13.94
N LEU A 231 -13.32 9.45 13.69
CA LEU A 231 -13.96 8.47 14.59
C LEU A 231 -14.32 9.02 15.98
N ASP A 232 -14.45 10.35 16.09
CA ASP A 232 -14.75 11.04 17.35
C ASP A 232 -15.81 12.13 17.10
N HIS A 233 -16.32 12.73 18.18
CA HIS A 233 -17.22 13.86 18.12
C HIS A 233 -16.45 15.13 17.77
N CYS A 234 -16.76 15.72 16.62
CA CYS A 234 -16.26 17.04 16.26
C CYS A 234 -17.37 17.85 15.61
N PRO A 235 -17.28 19.19 15.61
CA PRO A 235 -18.27 20.02 14.95
C PRO A 235 -18.33 19.68 13.45
N PRO A 236 -19.54 19.65 12.85
CA PRO A 236 -19.68 19.47 11.42
C PRO A 236 -18.86 20.54 10.68
N ASP A 237 -18.21 20.12 9.58
CA ASP A 237 -17.37 20.95 8.71
C ASP A 237 -16.09 21.53 9.32
N LYS A 238 -15.77 21.22 10.58
CA LYS A 238 -14.54 21.67 11.26
C LYS A 238 -13.66 20.54 11.76
N CYS A 239 -13.81 19.34 11.20
CA CYS A 239 -12.95 18.23 11.55
C CYS A 239 -11.49 18.59 11.25
N LYS A 240 -10.63 18.54 12.28
CA LYS A 240 -9.18 18.79 12.15
C LYS A 240 -8.53 17.85 11.14
N PHE A 241 -9.08 16.65 11.02
CA PHE A 241 -8.77 15.71 9.96
C PHE A 241 -9.60 16.10 8.74
N LYS A 242 -9.10 17.10 7.99
CA LYS A 242 -9.54 17.43 6.63
C LYS A 242 -9.71 16.14 5.82
N PRO A 243 -10.51 16.12 4.73
CA PRO A 243 -10.60 14.97 3.85
C PRO A 243 -9.19 14.59 3.35
N ARG A 244 -8.60 13.59 4.00
CA ARG A 244 -7.41 12.89 3.54
C ARG A 244 -7.90 11.69 2.77
N GLY A 245 -7.24 11.38 1.67
CA GLY A 245 -7.53 10.15 0.95
C GLY A 245 -7.33 8.95 1.89
N CYS A 246 -8.23 7.99 1.78
CA CYS A 246 -8.08 6.75 2.50
C CYS A 246 -6.91 5.97 1.89
N TRP A 247 -5.94 5.56 2.70
CA TRP A 247 -4.79 4.78 2.25
C TRP A 247 -5.18 3.54 1.41
N TYR A 248 -6.28 2.87 1.77
CA TYR A 248 -6.79 1.72 1.02
C TYR A 248 -7.35 2.12 -0.36
N CYS A 249 -8.05 3.25 -0.44
CA CYS A 249 -8.61 3.77 -1.69
C CYS A 249 -7.52 4.32 -2.62
N GLU A 250 -6.59 5.13 -2.09
CA GLU A 250 -5.49 5.71 -2.86
C GLU A 250 -4.69 4.64 -3.61
N ARG A 251 -4.47 3.47 -2.99
CA ARG A 251 -3.76 2.36 -3.61
C ARG A 251 -4.51 1.72 -4.80
N ASN A 252 -5.84 1.84 -4.86
CA ASN A 252 -6.68 1.20 -5.88
C ASN A 252 -7.30 2.18 -6.89
N GLN A 253 -7.18 3.49 -6.66
CA GLN A 253 -7.87 4.53 -7.44
C GLN A 253 -7.56 4.51 -8.95
N SER A 254 -6.34 4.15 -9.33
CA SER A 254 -5.89 4.13 -10.73
C SER A 254 -5.88 2.72 -11.34
N THR A 255 -6.69 1.81 -10.82
CA THR A 255 -6.72 0.41 -11.26
C THR A 255 -8.10 0.03 -11.81
N ILE A 256 -8.18 -1.12 -12.49
CA ILE A 256 -9.43 -1.68 -13.03
C ILE A 256 -10.51 -1.96 -11.95
N VAL A 257 -10.13 -1.92 -10.67
CA VAL A 257 -11.02 -2.19 -9.52
C VAL A 257 -11.42 -0.91 -8.79
N GLY A 258 -11.18 0.26 -9.39
CA GLY A 258 -11.58 1.56 -8.82
C GLY A 258 -13.08 1.65 -8.52
N ASP A 259 -13.90 0.84 -9.20
CA ASP A 259 -15.34 0.69 -8.95
C ASP A 259 -15.68 0.11 -7.56
N LEU A 260 -14.73 -0.52 -6.88
CA LEU A 260 -14.92 -1.05 -5.52
C LEU A 260 -14.72 0.01 -4.42
N MET A 261 -14.28 1.21 -4.80
CA MET A 261 -14.09 2.30 -3.85
C MET A 261 -15.43 3.01 -3.58
N PRO A 262 -15.70 3.39 -2.33
CA PRO A 262 -16.89 4.18 -2.02
C PRO A 262 -16.74 5.61 -2.55
N ASP A 263 -17.85 6.16 -3.04
CA ASP A 263 -17.96 7.56 -3.49
C ASP A 263 -18.37 8.48 -2.32
N ASP A 264 -17.50 8.57 -1.31
CA ASP A 264 -17.80 9.26 -0.05
C ASP A 264 -16.92 10.51 0.20
N GLY A 265 -16.12 10.91 -0.78
CA GLY A 265 -15.21 12.05 -0.67
C GLY A 265 -14.09 11.86 0.36
N GLY A 266 -13.82 10.61 0.76
CA GLY A 266 -12.83 10.24 1.74
C GLY A 266 -13.42 9.93 3.11
N GLN A 267 -12.76 9.01 3.80
CA GLN A 267 -13.15 8.46 5.09
C GLN A 267 -11.93 8.00 5.87
N HIS A 268 -12.11 7.82 7.18
CA HIS A 268 -11.11 7.18 8.01
C HIS A 268 -10.86 5.74 7.53
N ARG A 269 -9.60 5.31 7.44
CA ARG A 269 -9.22 3.97 6.95
C ARG A 269 -9.96 2.81 7.65
N ALA A 270 -10.28 2.99 8.92
CA ALA A 270 -11.03 2.01 9.70
C ALA A 270 -12.42 1.71 9.14
N LEU A 271 -13.02 2.64 8.39
CA LEU A 271 -14.34 2.51 7.77
C LEU A 271 -14.29 2.01 6.32
N CYS A 272 -13.10 1.90 5.73
CA CYS A 272 -12.98 1.54 4.33
C CYS A 272 -13.38 0.08 4.10
N ASN A 273 -14.23 -0.13 3.09
CA ASN A 273 -14.67 -1.46 2.64
C ASN A 273 -13.73 -2.13 1.63
N VAL A 274 -12.79 -1.38 1.04
CA VAL A 274 -11.87 -1.93 0.03
C VAL A 274 -11.19 -3.22 0.54
N PRO A 275 -10.64 -3.31 1.77
CA PRO A 275 -10.07 -4.56 2.28
C PRO A 275 -11.04 -5.76 2.32
N ASN A 276 -12.35 -5.52 2.41
CA ASN A 276 -13.38 -6.57 2.46
C ASN A 276 -13.79 -7.04 1.06
N ALA A 277 -13.45 -6.27 0.02
CA ALA A 277 -13.87 -6.54 -1.36
C ALA A 277 -13.05 -7.63 -2.07
N ARG A 278 -12.10 -8.27 -1.37
CA ARG A 278 -11.24 -9.32 -1.96
C ARG A 278 -12.02 -10.49 -2.56
N ASN A 279 -13.10 -10.92 -1.89
CA ASN A 279 -13.98 -11.97 -2.42
C ASN A 279 -14.80 -11.50 -3.63
N THR A 280 -15.10 -10.20 -3.74
CA THR A 280 -15.70 -9.63 -4.94
C THR A 280 -14.73 -9.69 -6.12
N LEU A 281 -13.44 -9.43 -5.89
CA LEU A 281 -12.42 -9.60 -6.94
C LEU A 281 -12.26 -11.05 -7.39
N ARG A 282 -12.24 -12.01 -6.46
CA ARG A 282 -12.19 -13.45 -6.81
C ARG A 282 -13.36 -13.85 -7.71
N ARG A 283 -14.58 -13.46 -7.35
CA ARG A 283 -15.77 -13.68 -8.19
C ARG A 283 -15.65 -13.01 -9.56
N ARG A 284 -15.13 -11.77 -9.63
CA ARG A 284 -14.91 -11.08 -10.91
C ARG A 284 -13.92 -11.82 -11.81
N ILE A 285 -12.85 -12.41 -11.25
CA ILE A 285 -11.91 -13.26 -11.98
C ILE A 285 -12.61 -14.51 -12.52
N GLU A 286 -13.37 -15.21 -11.68
CA GLU A 286 -14.13 -16.40 -12.08
C GLU A 286 -15.15 -16.09 -13.19
N ASP A 287 -15.84 -14.96 -13.10
CA ASP A 287 -16.81 -14.51 -14.10
C ASP A 287 -16.13 -14.19 -15.44
N ILE A 288 -14.96 -13.54 -15.43
CA ILE A 288 -14.17 -13.27 -16.65
C ILE A 288 -13.68 -14.59 -17.27
N ARG A 289 -13.16 -15.52 -16.47
CA ARG A 289 -12.72 -16.85 -16.95
C ARG A 289 -13.89 -17.62 -17.57
N ARG A 290 -15.06 -17.62 -16.92
CA ARG A 290 -16.28 -18.25 -17.45
C ARG A 290 -16.71 -17.64 -18.78
N GLN A 291 -16.62 -16.32 -18.91
CA GLN A 291 -16.90 -15.65 -20.19
C GLN A 291 -15.91 -16.08 -21.27
N LEU A 292 -14.61 -16.07 -21.00
CA LEU A 292 -13.58 -16.49 -21.97
C LEU A 292 -13.76 -17.94 -22.44
N ASN A 293 -14.12 -18.85 -21.53
CA ASN A 293 -14.36 -20.27 -21.85
C ASN A 293 -15.65 -20.49 -22.65
N GLY A 294 -16.66 -19.63 -22.46
CA GLY A 294 -17.94 -19.70 -23.18
C GLY A 294 -17.87 -19.18 -24.62
N MET A 295 -16.84 -18.41 -24.96
CA MET A 295 -16.60 -17.93 -26.32
C MET A 295 -16.13 -19.11 -27.18
N LYS A 296 -16.90 -19.50 -28.20
CA LYS A 296 -16.49 -20.57 -29.14
C LYS A 296 -15.30 -20.12 -29.98
N ILE A 297 -14.41 -21.05 -30.30
CA ILE A 297 -13.38 -20.86 -31.33
C ILE A 297 -14.01 -21.48 -32.58
N TYR A 298 -14.44 -20.63 -33.53
CA TYR A 298 -14.91 -21.07 -34.84
C TYR A 298 -13.77 -20.95 -35.85
#